data_AF-A0A2E9CP38-F1
#
_entry.id   AF-A0A2E9CP38-F1
#
_cell.length_a   1.000
_cell.length_b   1.000
_cell.length_c   1.000
_cell.angle_alpha   90.00
_cell.angle_beta   90.00
_cell.angle_gamma   90.00
#
_symmetry.space_group_name_H-M   'P 1'
#
loop_
_entity.id
_entity.type
_entity.pdbx_description
1 polymer ?
#
loop_
_entity_poly.entity_id
_entity_poly.type
_entity_poly.pdbx_seq_one_letter_code
_entity_poly.pdbx_strand_id
1 'polypeptide(L)' 'MTSDVRIALERFQNFVSRFSHSGMIDPVTGFTTGDAALLIGEIELAEAHRRMEQHHPHDDT' A
#
# COMPACT_ATOMS: atom_id res chain seq x y z
N MET A 1 -0.67 -11.52 -2.64
CA MET A 1 -0.93 -10.70 -1.44
C MET A 1 -1.78 -11.58 -0.58
N THR A 2 -1.45 -11.77 0.68
CA THR A 2 -2.34 -12.53 1.56
C THR A 2 -3.68 -11.79 1.67
N SER A 3 -4.77 -12.55 1.88
CA SER A 3 -6.11 -11.97 1.95
C SER A 3 -6.20 -10.90 3.05
N ASP A 4 -5.53 -11.12 4.18
CA ASP A 4 -5.52 -10.20 5.31
C ASP A 4 -4.86 -8.87 4.99
N VAL A 5 -3.73 -8.88 4.26
CA VAL A 5 -3.04 -7.65 3.85
C VAL A 5 -3.88 -6.86 2.85
N ARG A 6 -4.58 -7.55 1.94
CA ARG A 6 -5.52 -6.89 1.01
C ARG A 6 -6.64 -6.17 1.76
N ILE A 7 -7.29 -6.85 2.70
CA ILE A 7 -8.39 -6.28 3.49
C ILE A 7 -7.90 -5.11 4.34
N ALA A 8 -6.71 -5.22 4.93
CA ALA A 8 -6.09 -4.13 5.68
C ALA A 8 -5.81 -2.91 4.79
N LEU A 9 -5.29 -3.13 3.58
CA LEU A 9 -5.01 -2.07 2.62
C LEU A 9 -6.29 -1.37 2.14
N GLU A 10 -7.36 -2.12 1.85
CA GLU A 10 -8.67 -1.57 1.50
C GLU A 10 -9.24 -0.71 2.65
N ARG A 11 -9.13 -1.18 3.90
CA ARG A 11 -9.56 -0.40 5.08
C ARG A 11 -8.72 0.87 5.25
N PHE A 12 -7.42 0.80 5.01
CA PHE A 12 -6.54 1.94 5.10
C PHE A 12 -6.87 3.00 4.04
N GLN A 13 -7.07 2.60 2.78
CA GLN A 13 -7.51 3.50 1.71
C GLN A 13 -8.84 4.19 2.05
N ASN A 14 -9.80 3.43 2.59
CA ASN A 14 -11.09 3.97 3.06
C ASN A 14 -10.96 4.91 4.27
N PHE A 15 -9.94 4.74 5.10
CA PHE A 15 -9.64 5.68 6.18
C PHE A 15 -9.06 6.98 5.62
N VAL A 16 -8.06 6.88 4.74
CA VAL A 16 -7.38 8.03 4.11
C VAL A 16 -8.36 8.90 3.31
N SER A 17 -9.32 8.29 2.61
CA SER A 17 -10.31 9.03 1.80
C SER A 17 -11.15 10.03 2.61
N ARG A 18 -11.30 9.81 3.92
CA ARG A 18 -12.02 10.73 4.83
C ARG A 18 -11.30 12.06 5.01
N PHE A 19 -9.99 12.12 4.74
CA PHE A 19 -9.15 13.31 4.90
C PHE A 19 -8.88 14.02 3.57
N SER A 20 -9.46 13.55 2.46
CA SER A 20 -9.29 14.09 1.11
C SER A 20 -9.50 15.61 0.98
N HIS A 21 -10.36 16.19 1.81
CA HIS A 21 -10.63 17.63 1.81
C HIS A 21 -9.58 18.45 2.57
N SER A 22 -9.01 17.89 3.65
CA SER A 22 -8.02 18.59 4.47
C SER A 22 -6.60 18.34 4.00
N GLY A 23 -6.33 17.20 3.36
CA GLY A 23 -4.98 16.74 3.02
C GLY A 23 -4.10 16.34 4.22
N MET A 24 -4.56 16.59 5.45
CA MET A 24 -3.84 16.32 6.70
C MET A 24 -4.53 15.19 7.47
N ILE A 25 -3.77 14.17 7.88
CA ILE A 25 -4.28 13.03 8.66
C ILE A 25 -3.90 13.19 10.13
N ASP A 26 -2.65 13.55 10.43
CA ASP A 26 -2.21 13.86 11.79
C ASP A 26 -1.35 15.14 11.82
N PRO A 27 -1.87 16.24 12.39
CA PRO A 27 -1.16 17.51 12.44
C PRO A 27 0.01 17.51 13.43
N VAL A 28 0.05 16.60 14.41
CA VAL A 28 1.14 16.56 15.41
C VAL A 28 2.42 16.04 14.78
N THR A 29 2.31 15.00 13.96
CA THR A 29 3.44 14.43 13.21
C THR A 29 3.65 15.06 11.84
N GLY A 30 2.66 15.79 11.33
CA GLY A 30 2.65 16.33 9.97
C GLY A 30 2.29 15.29 8.90
N PHE A 31 1.71 14.15 9.30
CA PHE A 31 1.35 13.07 8.38
C PHE A 31 0.17 13.46 7.49
N THR A 32 0.41 13.43 6.18
CA THR A 32 -0.54 13.88 5.15
C THR A 32 -1.18 12.73 4.38
N THR A 33 -2.21 13.03 3.60
CA THR A 33 -2.76 12.09 2.61
C THR A 33 -1.74 11.73 1.53
N GLY A 34 -0.76 12.59 1.27
CA GLY A 34 0.34 12.31 0.36
C GLY A 34 1.26 11.21 0.90
N ASP A 35 1.64 11.31 2.18
CA ASP A 35 2.46 10.29 2.85
C ASP A 35 1.73 8.94 2.89
N ALA A 36 0.43 8.96 3.17
CA ALA A 36 -0.39 7.75 3.12
C ALA A 36 -0.46 7.12 1.71
N ALA A 37 -0.53 7.94 0.65
CA ALA A 37 -0.52 7.46 -0.72
C ALA A 37 0.82 6.81 -1.10
N LEU A 38 1.94 7.36 -0.61
CA LEU A 38 3.25 6.73 -0.78
C LEU A 38 3.32 5.35 -0.12
N LEU A 39 2.86 5.23 1.13
CA LEU A 39 2.83 3.94 1.84
C LEU A 39 1.95 2.89 1.12
N ILE A 40 0.81 3.31 0.58
CA ILE A 40 -0.05 2.41 -0.23
C ILE A 40 0.74 1.91 -1.45
N GLY A 41 1.38 2.82 -2.18
CA GLY A 41 2.18 2.48 -3.37
C GLY A 41 3.36 1.56 -3.05
N GLU A 42 4.03 1.76 -1.91
CA GLU A 42 5.13 0.89 -1.46
C GLU A 42 4.65 -0.54 -1.18
N ILE A 43 3.49 -0.70 -0.54
CA ILE A 43 2.89 -2.02 -0.27
C ILE A 43 2.53 -2.72 -1.58
N GLU A 44 1.93 -2.00 -2.53
CA GLU A 44 1.56 -2.54 -3.84
C GLU A 44 2.79 -2.93 -4.67
N LEU A 45 3.84 -2.11 -4.64
CA LEU A 45 5.11 -2.37 -5.34
C LEU A 45 5.83 -3.58 -4.75
N ALA A 46 5.94 -3.67 -3.42
CA ALA A 46 6.56 -4.80 -2.73
C ALA A 46 5.82 -6.11 -3.06
N GLU A 47 4.49 -6.04 -3.16
CA GLU A 47 3.66 -7.16 -3.55
C GLU A 47 3.85 -7.54 -5.04
N ALA A 48 3.95 -6.55 -5.93
CA ALA A 48 4.24 -6.80 -7.34
C ALA A 48 5.60 -7.49 -7.52
N HIS A 49 6.63 -7.04 -6.80
CA HIS A 49 7.96 -7.67 -6.81
C HIS A 49 7.90 -9.14 -6.35
N ARG A 50 7.19 -9.44 -5.25
CA ARG A 50 7.02 -10.83 -4.77
C ARG A 50 6.36 -11.73 -5.81
N ARG A 51 5.38 -11.21 -6.55
CA ARG A 51 4.73 -11.98 -7.63
C ARG A 51 5.68 -12.25 -8.79
N MET A 52 6.55 -11.30 -9.14
CA MET A 52 7.56 -11.49 -10.19
C MET A 52 8.60 -12.53 -9.78
N GLU A 53 9.09 -12.48 -8.53
CA GLU A 53 10.01 -13.48 -7.99
C GLU A 53 9.41 -14.89 -7.96
N GLN A 54 8.10 -15.01 -7.67
CA GLN A 54 7.39 -16.29 -7.69
C GLN A 54 7.11 -16.84 -9.11
N HIS A 55 7.12 -15.98 -10.14
CA HIS A 55 6.86 -16.36 -11.53
C HIS A 55 8.13 -16.51 -12.37
N HIS A 56 9.34 -16.44 -11.79
CA HIS A 56 10.54 -16.86 -12.52
C HIS A 56 10.40 -18.38 -12.78
N PRO A 57 10.22 -18.83 -14.04
CA PRO A 57 10.28 -20.25 -14.31
C PRO A 57 11.69 -20.70 -13.94
N HIS A 58 11.76 -21.77 -13.15
CA HIS A 58 12.96 -22.56 -13.01
C HIS A 58 13.20 -23.15 -14.41
N ASP A 59 14.00 -22.47 -15.23
CA ASP A 59 14.61 -23.08 -16.41
C ASP A 59 15.63 -24.08 -15.87
N ASP A 60 15.14 -25.25 -15.48
CA ASP A 60 15.94 -26.43 -15.18
C ASP A 60 16.61 -26.85 -16.49
N THR A 61 17.93 -26.68 -16.51
CA THR A 61 18.85 -27.22 -17.51
C THR A 61 19.11 -28.70 -17.24
#